data_AF-A0A182ASY2-F1
#
_entry.id   AF-A0A182ASY2-F1
#
_cell.length_a   1.000
_cell.length_b   1.000
_cell.length_c   1.000
_cell.angle_alpha   90.00
_cell.angle_beta   90.00
_cell.angle_gamma   90.00
#
_symmetry.space_group_name_H-M   'P 1'
#
loop_
_entity.id
_entity.type
_entity.pdbx_description
1 polymer ?
#
loop_
_entity_poly.entity_id
_entity_poly.type
_entity_poly.pdbx_seq_one_letter_code
_entity_poly.pdbx_strand_id
1 'polypeptide(L)'
;MVGVNALRTDSAGICMNNIDEHIQKDKTEIEAARASGDLGKVRHLEDELKGLEEYKAHHPEDSHDPTALEVYCDLNPEAPECRVYDD
;
A
#
# COMPACT_ATOMS: atom_id res chain seq x y z
N MET A 1 -17.15 30.48 -9.82
CA MET A 1 -17.30 30.03 -8.43
C MET A 1 -17.97 28.68 -8.42
N VAL A 2 -17.19 27.60 -8.39
CA VAL A 2 -17.51 26.37 -7.64
C VAL A 2 -16.17 25.94 -7.06
N GLY A 3 -16.09 25.95 -5.72
CA GLY A 3 -14.86 25.72 -4.99
C GLY A 3 -14.45 24.25 -5.06
N VAL A 4 -13.22 24.00 -5.49
CA VAL A 4 -12.51 22.77 -5.14
C VAL A 4 -11.76 23.09 -3.86
N ASN A 5 -12.44 22.94 -2.73
CA ASN A 5 -11.79 22.85 -1.44
C ASN A 5 -12.12 21.48 -0.86
N ALA A 6 -11.26 20.51 -1.19
CA ALA A 6 -11.09 19.30 -0.39
C ALA A 6 -9.59 19.17 -0.18
N LEU A 7 -9.18 19.59 1.02
CA LEU A 7 -7.88 19.35 1.61
C LEU A 7 -7.40 17.92 1.35
N ARG A 8 -6.10 17.78 1.07
CA ARG A 8 -5.12 16.90 1.75
C ARG A 8 -3.86 16.86 0.86
N THR A 9 -2.76 17.60 1.13
CA THR A 9 -1.72 17.26 2.13
C THR A 9 -1.73 15.74 2.42
N ASP A 10 -0.81 14.93 1.92
CA ASP A 10 0.65 15.12 1.96
C ASP A 10 1.37 14.37 0.83
N SER A 11 2.42 14.99 0.31
CA SER A 11 3.39 14.40 -0.62
C SER A 11 4.49 13.63 0.11
N ALA A 12 4.17 12.91 1.18
CA ALA A 12 5.15 12.12 1.94
C ALA A 12 4.43 10.99 2.70
N GLY A 13 4.91 9.75 2.48
CA GLY A 13 4.59 8.49 3.17
C GLY A 13 3.37 8.50 4.10
N ILE A 14 2.25 7.96 3.63
CA ILE A 14 1.01 7.88 4.40
C ILE A 14 0.95 6.49 5.02
N CYS A 15 1.29 6.40 6.30
CA CYS A 15 0.79 5.34 7.16
C CYS A 15 -0.73 5.53 7.29
N MET A 16 -1.52 4.71 6.58
CA MET A 16 -2.94 4.58 6.86
C MET A 16 -3.12 3.86 8.20
N ASN A 17 -4.34 3.90 8.75
CA ASN A 17 -4.67 3.05 9.89
C ASN A 17 -5.26 1.69 9.44
N ASN A 18 -5.66 1.58 8.17
CA ASN A 18 -6.40 0.43 7.66
C ASN A 18 -6.01 0.05 6.21
N ILE A 19 -5.85 -1.26 5.96
CA ILE A 19 -5.45 -1.81 4.66
C ILE A 19 -6.45 -1.53 3.53
N ASP A 20 -7.76 -1.49 3.81
CA ASP A 20 -8.77 -1.15 2.81
C ASP A 20 -8.68 0.30 2.34
N GLU A 21 -8.38 1.21 3.28
CA GLU A 21 -8.14 2.61 2.96
C GLU A 21 -6.86 2.76 2.12
N HIS A 22 -5.82 1.97 2.42
CA HIS A 22 -4.59 1.94 1.63
C HIS A 22 -4.84 1.49 0.20
N ILE A 23 -5.43 0.31 0.03
CA ILE A 23 -5.77 -0.27 -1.27
C ILE A 23 -6.60 0.71 -2.12
N GLN A 24 -7.60 1.36 -1.53
CA GLN A 24 -8.45 2.31 -2.26
C GLN A 24 -7.71 3.59 -2.65
N LYS A 25 -6.79 4.06 -1.80
CA LYS A 25 -5.94 5.20 -2.10
C LYS A 25 -5.00 4.88 -3.25
N ASP A 26 -4.32 3.74 -3.24
CA ASP A 26 -3.38 3.36 -4.30
C ASP A 26 -4.07 3.20 -5.64
N LYS A 27 -5.27 2.59 -5.66
CA LYS A 27 -6.12 2.54 -6.87
C LYS A 27 -6.38 3.94 -7.43
N THR A 28 -6.66 4.91 -6.57
CA THR A 28 -6.92 6.30 -6.98
C THR A 28 -5.63 6.99 -7.47
N GLU A 29 -4.51 6.78 -6.80
CA GLU A 29 -3.22 7.36 -7.18
C GLU A 29 -2.63 6.76 -8.45
N ILE A 30 -2.86 5.47 -8.72
CA ILE A 30 -2.50 4.82 -9.99
C ILE A 30 -3.21 5.53 -11.15
N GLU A 31 -4.51 5.76 -11.05
CA GLU A 31 -5.27 6.45 -12.10
C GLU A 31 -4.79 7.90 -12.29
N ALA A 32 -4.48 8.61 -11.20
CA ALA A 32 -3.92 9.95 -11.27
C ALA A 32 -2.52 9.97 -11.91
N ALA A 33 -1.65 9.02 -11.56
CA ALA A 33 -0.30 8.89 -12.11
C ALA A 33 -0.32 8.48 -13.59
N ARG A 34 -1.26 7.61 -13.99
CA ARG A 34 -1.51 7.27 -15.40
C ARG A 34 -1.94 8.50 -16.19
N ALA A 35 -2.85 9.31 -15.64
CA ALA A 35 -3.32 10.53 -16.29
C ALA A 35 -2.22 11.61 -16.42
N SER A 36 -1.28 11.68 -15.48
CA SER A 36 -0.14 12.61 -15.53
C SER A 36 1.06 12.09 -16.34
N GLY A 37 1.03 10.82 -16.77
CA GLY A 37 2.13 10.18 -17.48
C GLY A 37 3.31 9.78 -16.58
N ASP A 38 3.13 9.75 -15.26
CA ASP A 38 4.13 9.32 -14.28
C ASP A 38 4.20 7.78 -14.18
N LEU A 39 4.75 7.15 -15.23
CA LEU A 39 4.85 5.70 -15.32
C LEU A 39 5.74 5.08 -14.22
N GLY A 40 6.68 5.85 -13.66
CA GLY A 40 7.50 5.41 -12.54
C GLY A 40 6.68 5.20 -11.28
N LYS A 41 5.81 6.18 -10.97
CA LYS A 41 4.86 6.09 -9.86
C LYS A 41 3.81 4.99 -10.08
N VAL A 42 3.31 4.82 -11.31
CA VAL A 42 2.36 3.75 -11.64
C VAL A 42 2.93 2.38 -11.29
N ARG A 43 4.14 2.05 -11.75
CA ARG A 43 4.76 0.75 -11.47
C ARG A 43 4.93 0.52 -9.96
N HIS A 44 5.41 1.53 -9.23
CA HIS A 44 5.60 1.42 -7.79
C HIS A 44 4.28 1.12 -7.05
N LEU A 45 3.21 1.85 -7.36
CA LEU A 45 1.92 1.67 -6.73
C LEU A 45 1.23 0.36 -7.16
N GLU A 46 1.44 -0.11 -8.40
CA GLU A 46 0.92 -1.41 -8.85
C GLU A 46 1.57 -2.58 -8.11
N ASP A 47 2.88 -2.51 -7.87
CA ASP A 47 3.61 -3.52 -7.09
C ASP A 47 3.16 -3.52 -5.61
N GLU A 48 2.98 -2.33 -5.02
CA GLU A 48 2.48 -2.16 -3.64
C GLU A 48 1.04 -2.67 -3.50
N LEU A 49 0.14 -2.25 -4.40
CA LEU A 49 -1.26 -2.68 -4.42
C LEU A 49 -1.38 -4.21 -4.49
N LYS A 50 -0.57 -4.85 -5.33
CA LYS A 50 -0.55 -6.31 -5.44
C LYS A 50 -0.15 -6.96 -4.11
N GLY A 51 0.89 -6.45 -3.46
CA GLY A 51 1.35 -6.94 -2.16
C GLY A 51 0.29 -6.79 -1.07
N LEU A 52 -0.39 -5.63 -1.02
CA LEU A 52 -1.46 -5.36 -0.06
C LEU A 52 -2.69 -6.28 -0.28
N GLU A 53 -3.09 -6.52 -1.54
CA GLU A 53 -4.20 -7.42 -1.85
C GLU A 53 -3.88 -8.88 -1.47
N GLU A 54 -2.63 -9.32 -1.66
CA GLU A 54 -2.18 -10.66 -1.26
C GLU A 54 -2.08 -10.80 0.26
N TYR A 55 -1.49 -9.82 0.95
CA TYR A 55 -1.47 -9.77 2.42
C TYR A 55 -2.89 -9.83 2.99
N LYS A 56 -3.83 -9.02 2.47
CA LYS A 56 -5.22 -9.04 2.92
C LYS A 56 -5.87 -10.42 2.73
N ALA A 57 -5.54 -11.13 1.66
CA ALA A 57 -6.07 -12.46 1.39
C ALA A 57 -5.54 -13.51 2.38
N HIS A 58 -4.30 -13.37 2.85
CA HIS A 58 -3.70 -14.22 3.87
C HIS A 58 -4.18 -13.87 5.29
N HIS A 59 -4.53 -12.60 5.54
CA HIS A 59 -4.91 -12.06 6.85
C HIS A 59 -6.33 -11.45 6.84
N PRO A 60 -7.40 -12.23 6.61
CA PRO A 60 -8.76 -11.70 6.39
C PRO A 60 -9.40 -11.07 7.63
N GLU A 61 -8.96 -11.44 8.84
CA GLU A 61 -9.40 -10.81 10.09
C GLU A 61 -8.54 -9.60 10.50
N ASP A 62 -7.43 -9.37 9.79
CA ASP A 62 -6.56 -8.25 10.04
C ASP A 62 -6.94 -7.06 9.15
N SER A 63 -7.12 -5.92 9.80
CA SER A 63 -7.54 -4.69 9.12
C SER A 63 -6.56 -3.56 9.30
N HIS A 64 -5.44 -3.77 10.01
CA HIS A 64 -4.41 -2.74 10.11
C HIS A 64 -3.74 -2.53 8.75
N ASP A 65 -3.13 -1.36 8.57
CA ASP A 65 -2.32 -1.08 7.40
C ASP A 65 -0.92 -1.70 7.57
N PRO A 66 -0.55 -2.77 6.84
CA PRO A 66 0.72 -3.44 7.05
C PRO A 66 1.87 -2.58 6.55
N THR A 67 2.96 -2.61 7.29
CA THR A 67 4.23 -2.03 6.84
C THR A 67 4.77 -2.80 5.64
N ALA A 68 5.64 -2.14 4.86
CA ALA A 68 6.33 -2.79 3.75
C ALA A 68 7.11 -4.05 4.18
N LEU A 69 7.62 -4.10 5.42
CA LEU A 69 8.31 -5.27 5.95
C LEU A 69 7.33 -6.41 6.26
N GLU A 70 6.16 -6.12 6.82
CA GLU A 70 5.12 -7.12 7.08
C GLU A 70 4.64 -7.76 5.77
N VAL A 71 4.34 -6.95 4.75
CA VAL A 71 3.99 -7.46 3.41
C VAL A 71 5.13 -8.27 2.82
N TYR A 72 6.38 -7.79 2.92
CA TYR A 72 7.53 -8.52 2.39
C TYR A 72 7.73 -9.87 3.08
N CYS A 73 7.62 -9.93 4.40
CA CYS A 73 7.82 -11.15 5.17
C CYS A 73 6.68 -12.15 5.01
N ASP A 74 5.45 -11.68 4.80
CA ASP A 74 4.32 -12.54 4.43
C ASP A 74 4.57 -13.25 3.09
N LEU A 75 5.08 -12.50 2.09
CA LEU A 75 5.38 -13.03 0.76
C LEU A 75 6.71 -13.81 0.68
N ASN A 76 7.63 -13.58 1.63
CA ASN A 76 8.99 -14.13 1.63
C ASN A 76 9.40 -14.62 3.03
N PRO A 77 8.73 -15.62 3.62
CA PRO A 77 8.98 -16.04 5.00
C PRO A 77 10.40 -16.59 5.25
N GLU A 78 11.06 -17.09 4.20
CA GLU A 78 12.42 -17.64 4.26
C GLU A 78 13.53 -16.57 4.21
N ALA A 79 13.16 -15.32 3.91
CA ALA A 79 14.10 -14.21 3.82
C ALA A 79 14.81 -14.01 5.17
N PRO A 80 16.14 -13.75 5.18
CA PRO A 80 16.89 -13.61 6.43
C PRO A 80 16.31 -12.60 7.42
N GLU A 81 15.71 -11.52 6.91
CA GLU A 81 15.07 -10.45 7.69
C GLU A 81 13.72 -10.87 8.30
N CYS A 82 13.15 -11.98 7.84
CA CYS A 82 11.81 -12.46 8.20
C CYS A 82 11.83 -13.74 9.04
N ARG A 83 13.01 -14.32 9.28
CA ARG A 83 13.16 -15.52 10.10
C ARG A 83 12.89 -15.20 11.56
N VAL A 84 11.77 -15.70 12.06
CA VAL A 84 11.48 -15.77 13.49
C VAL A 84 12.02 -17.10 14.00
N TYR A 85 12.89 -17.04 15.00
CA TYR A 85 13.45 -18.24 15.66
C TYR A 85 12.68 -18.46 16.96
N ASP A 86 12.07 -19.64 17.11
CA ASP A 86 11.51 -20.07 18.40
C ASP A 86 12.66 -20.60 19.28
N ASP A 87 12.89 -19.96 20.43
CA ASP A 87 13.87 -20.35 21.46
C ASP A 87 13.45 -21.61 22.23
#